data_AF-A0A953R5S6-F1
#
_entry.id   AF-A0A953R5S6-F1
#
_cell.length_a   1.000
_cell.length_b   1.000
_cell.length_c   1.000
_cell.angle_alpha   90.00
_cell.angle_beta   90.00
_cell.angle_gamma   90.00
#
_symmetry.space_group_name_H-M   'P 1'
#
loop_
_entity.id
_entity.type
_entity.pdbx_description
1 polymer ?
#
loop_
_entity_poly.entity_id
_entity_poly.type
_entity_poly.pdbx_seq_one_letter_code
_entity_poly.pdbx_strand_id
1 'polypeptide(L)'
;MKKNRLLTAVLGSVLLLGVAIAQPVKNVSGARHPNLAAAQTAARNAYNRITAAQEANEWDMEGHAKKAKELLEQVNNELKLAAEAANKHAK
;
A
#
# COMPACT_ATOMS: atom_id res chain seq x y z
N MET A 1 -30.58 -34.99 -37.05
CA MET A 1 -30.99 -33.74 -36.37
C MET A 1 -30.21 -33.58 -35.08
N LYS A 2 -29.22 -32.67 -35.04
CA LYS A 2 -28.36 -32.41 -33.87
C LYS A 2 -29.10 -31.53 -32.87
N LYS A 3 -29.21 -31.92 -31.60
CA LYS A 3 -29.75 -31.08 -30.53
C LYS A 3 -28.59 -30.58 -29.66
N ASN A 4 -28.08 -29.39 -30.01
CA ASN A 4 -27.25 -28.59 -29.11
C ASN A 4 -28.10 -28.15 -27.92
N ARG A 5 -27.70 -28.50 -26.71
CA ARG A 5 -28.17 -27.85 -25.48
C ARG A 5 -27.01 -26.99 -24.95
N LEU A 6 -27.02 -25.74 -25.39
CA LEU A 6 -26.34 -24.62 -24.74
C LEU A 6 -27.06 -24.32 -23.40
N LEU A 7 -26.34 -23.60 -22.52
CA LEU A 7 -26.71 -23.09 -21.17
C LEU A 7 -26.19 -24.01 -20.07
N THR A 8 -25.31 -23.57 -19.15
CA THR A 8 -25.33 -22.28 -18.45
C THR A 8 -23.94 -21.99 -17.88
N ALA A 9 -23.49 -20.74 -17.98
CA ALA A 9 -22.23 -20.24 -17.45
C ALA A 9 -22.25 -20.14 -15.92
N VAL A 10 -21.17 -20.57 -15.26
CA VAL A 10 -20.80 -20.11 -13.92
C VAL A 10 -19.30 -19.82 -13.94
N LEU A 11 -18.95 -18.61 -14.38
CA LEU A 11 -17.62 -18.03 -14.15
C LEU A 11 -17.58 -17.56 -12.70
N GLY A 12 -17.27 -18.47 -11.78
CA GLY A 12 -16.96 -18.14 -10.39
C GLY A 12 -15.50 -17.72 -10.26
N SER A 13 -15.13 -16.56 -10.79
CA SER A 13 -13.80 -15.99 -10.57
C SER A 13 -13.78 -15.34 -9.18
N VAL A 14 -13.51 -16.14 -8.16
CA VAL A 14 -13.17 -15.64 -6.82
C VAL A 14 -11.82 -14.93 -6.91
N LEU A 15 -11.86 -13.60 -7.05
CA LEU A 15 -10.69 -12.74 -6.89
C LEU A 15 -10.26 -12.78 -5.42
N LEU A 16 -9.35 -13.70 -5.10
CA LEU A 16 -8.58 -13.66 -3.87
C LEU A 16 -7.66 -12.42 -3.94
N LEU A 17 -8.17 -11.28 -3.50
CA LEU A 17 -7.35 -10.10 -3.23
C LEU A 17 -6.49 -10.45 -2.01
N GLY A 18 -5.28 -10.95 -2.26
CA GLY A 18 -4.28 -11.18 -1.23
C GLY A 18 -4.07 -9.89 -0.44
N VAL A 19 -4.46 -9.91 0.83
CA VAL A 19 -4.14 -8.83 1.77
C VAL A 19 -2.69 -9.06 2.19
N ALA A 20 -1.76 -8.36 1.52
CA ALA A 20 -0.40 -8.29 2.02
C ALA A 20 -0.44 -7.55 3.37
N ILE A 21 -0.26 -8.28 4.47
CA ILE A 21 -0.10 -7.66 5.78
C ILE A 21 1.31 -7.09 5.82
N ALA A 22 1.43 -5.80 5.49
CA ALA A 22 2.70 -5.10 5.56
C ALA A 22 3.19 -5.10 7.03
N GLN A 23 4.35 -5.71 7.28
CA GLN A 23 4.97 -5.62 8.59
C GLN A 23 5.34 -4.16 8.89
N PRO A 24 5.21 -3.69 10.14
CA PRO A 24 5.50 -2.30 10.48
C PRO A 24 6.96 -1.98 10.18
N VAL A 25 7.19 -1.12 9.18
CA VAL A 25 8.52 -0.63 8.82
C VAL A 25 9.13 0.06 10.05
N LYS A 26 10.28 -0.43 10.53
CA LYS A 26 11.01 0.24 11.62
C LYS A 26 11.33 1.67 11.20
N ASN A 27 10.99 2.65 12.05
CA ASN A 27 11.12 4.06 11.73
C ASN A 27 12.59 4.45 11.40
N VAL A 28 12.72 5.43 10.52
CA VAL A 28 13.99 6.13 10.25
C VAL A 28 14.39 6.92 11.48
N SER A 29 15.68 6.88 11.84
CA SER A 29 16.19 7.65 12.99
C SER A 29 16.17 9.14 12.67
N GLY A 30 15.30 9.91 13.32
CA GLY A 30 15.24 11.37 13.16
C GLY A 30 16.51 12.09 13.62
N ALA A 31 17.26 11.51 14.54
CA ALA A 31 18.55 12.06 14.99
C ALA A 31 19.64 11.98 13.91
N ARG A 32 19.57 10.99 13.01
CA ARG A 32 20.56 10.82 11.92
C ARG A 32 20.07 11.36 10.59
N HIS A 33 18.77 11.19 10.30
CA HIS A 33 18.16 11.54 9.01
C HIS A 33 16.86 12.31 9.25
N PRO A 34 16.92 13.58 9.70
CA PRO A 34 15.72 14.34 10.08
C PRO A 34 14.73 14.50 8.93
N ASN A 35 15.21 14.75 7.71
CA ASN A 35 14.35 14.90 6.53
C ASN A 35 13.69 13.59 6.12
N LEU A 36 14.41 12.45 6.17
CA LEU A 36 13.83 11.15 5.84
C LEU A 36 12.83 10.69 6.90
N ALA A 37 13.08 11.00 8.18
CA ALA A 37 12.13 10.74 9.27
C ALA A 37 10.86 11.61 9.14
N ALA A 38 11.02 12.88 8.75
CA ALA A 38 9.90 13.76 8.46
C ALA A 38 9.07 13.26 7.26
N ALA A 39 9.73 12.83 6.17
CA ALA A 39 9.06 12.24 5.01
C ALA A 39 8.30 10.96 5.38
N GLN A 40 8.88 10.08 6.20
CA GLN A 40 8.21 8.86 6.66
C GLN A 40 6.98 9.17 7.52
N THR A 41 7.08 10.22 8.36
CA THR A 41 5.95 10.72 9.15
C THR A 41 4.85 11.28 8.25
N ALA A 42 5.20 12.06 7.23
CA ALA A 42 4.25 12.60 6.26
C ALA A 42 3.53 11.49 5.49
N ALA A 43 4.26 10.47 5.03
CA ALA A 43 3.68 9.31 4.34
C ALA A 43 2.68 8.56 5.23
N ARG A 44 3.00 8.35 6.52
CA ARG A 44 2.08 7.74 7.49
C ARG A 44 0.84 8.60 7.74
N ASN A 45 1.00 9.91 7.85
CA ASN A 45 -0.13 10.83 8.01
C ASN A 45 -1.04 10.82 6.77
N ALA A 46 -0.46 10.75 5.57
CA ALA A 46 -1.21 10.61 4.33
C ALA A 46 -1.99 9.28 4.29
N TYR A 47 -1.37 8.17 4.69
CA TYR A 47 -2.02 6.87 4.76
C TYR A 47 -3.27 6.92 5.65
N ASN A 48 -3.15 7.49 6.86
CA ASN A 48 -4.26 7.62 7.80
C ASN A 48 -5.40 8.47 7.24
N ARG A 49 -5.07 9.58 6.56
CA ARG A 49 -6.06 10.44 5.89
C ARG A 49 -6.78 9.72 4.75
N ILE A 50 -6.06 8.90 3.98
CA ILE A 50 -6.68 8.09 2.92
C ILE A 50 -7.60 7.03 3.52
N THR A 51 -7.21 6.38 4.62
CA THR A 51 -8.09 5.43 5.32
C THR A 51 -9.38 6.11 5.79
N ALA A 52 -9.29 7.29 6.41
CA ALA A 52 -10.47 8.07 6.80
C ALA A 52 -11.33 8.46 5.58
N ALA A 53 -10.70 8.81 4.45
CA ALA A 53 -11.42 9.09 3.20
C ALA A 53 -12.15 7.85 2.67
N GLN A 54 -11.55 6.66 2.76
CA GLN A 54 -12.23 5.41 2.38
C GLN A 54 -13.45 5.15 3.26
N GLU A 55 -13.31 5.30 4.58
CA GLU A 55 -14.41 5.12 5.52
C GLU A 55 -15.56 6.11 5.23
N ALA A 56 -15.24 7.36 4.92
CA ALA A 56 -16.22 8.38 4.59
C ALA A 56 -16.89 8.19 3.21
N ASN A 57 -16.30 7.42 2.31
CA ASN A 57 -16.84 7.12 0.97
C ASN A 57 -17.33 5.67 0.86
N GLU A 58 -17.75 5.06 1.98
CA GLU A 58 -18.29 3.69 2.02
C GLU A 58 -17.37 2.64 1.37
N TRP A 59 -16.05 2.90 1.38
CA TRP A 59 -15.01 2.11 0.72
C TRP A 59 -15.07 2.08 -0.81
N ASP A 60 -16.00 2.82 -1.44
CA ASP A 60 -16.15 2.94 -2.88
C ASP A 60 -15.38 4.15 -3.43
N MET A 61 -14.10 3.92 -3.70
CA MET A 61 -13.21 4.90 -4.34
C MET A 61 -12.52 4.28 -5.56
N GLU A 62 -13.23 3.38 -6.26
CA GLU A 62 -12.76 2.66 -7.46
C GLU A 62 -11.38 1.97 -7.29
N GLY A 63 -11.02 1.63 -6.05
CA GLY A 63 -9.71 1.03 -5.70
C GLY A 63 -8.54 2.02 -5.65
N HIS A 64 -8.71 3.30 -6.00
CA HIS A 64 -7.63 4.29 -5.98
C HIS A 64 -7.06 4.52 -4.58
N ALA A 65 -7.90 4.52 -3.55
CA ALA A 65 -7.44 4.70 -2.19
C ALA A 65 -6.58 3.52 -1.69
N LYS A 66 -6.94 2.28 -2.08
CA LYS A 66 -6.08 1.10 -1.83
C LYS A 66 -4.73 1.28 -2.52
N LYS A 67 -4.73 1.66 -3.81
CA LYS A 67 -3.50 1.85 -4.57
C LYS A 67 -2.61 2.96 -3.98
N ALA A 68 -3.20 4.06 -3.54
CA ALA A 68 -2.46 5.17 -2.91
C ALA A 68 -1.77 4.71 -1.61
N LYS A 69 -2.47 3.92 -0.78
CA LYS A 69 -1.90 3.34 0.45
C LYS A 69 -0.75 2.38 0.16
N GLU A 70 -0.87 1.51 -0.84
CA GLU A 70 0.21 0.62 -1.28
C GLU A 70 1.45 1.41 -1.74
N LEU A 71 1.25 2.51 -2.47
CA LEU A 71 2.36 3.38 -2.91
C LEU A 71 3.03 4.07 -1.72
N LEU A 72 2.26 4.52 -0.73
CA LEU A 72 2.81 5.11 0.50
C LEU A 72 3.60 4.10 1.33
N GLU A 73 3.21 2.82 1.33
CA GLU A 73 4.00 1.74 1.93
C GLU A 73 5.32 1.54 1.20
N GLN A 74 5.32 1.54 -0.15
CA GLN A 74 6.55 1.49 -0.94
C GLN A 74 7.47 2.69 -0.64
N VAL A 75 6.92 3.91 -0.57
CA VAL A 75 7.67 5.11 -0.16
C VAL A 75 8.31 4.92 1.22
N ASN A 76 7.58 4.40 2.20
CA ASN A 76 8.13 4.15 3.54
C ASN A 76 9.30 3.15 3.53
N ASN A 77 9.22 2.11 2.68
CA ASN A 77 10.30 1.15 2.50
C ASN A 77 11.54 1.80 1.87
N GLU A 78 11.35 2.57 0.81
CA GLU A 78 12.46 3.25 0.12
C GLU A 78 13.15 4.29 1.01
N LEU A 79 12.40 5.05 1.81
CA LEU A 79 12.97 5.99 2.78
C LEU A 79 13.85 5.28 3.82
N LYS A 80 13.47 4.05 4.22
CA LYS A 80 14.26 3.23 5.12
C LYS A 80 15.55 2.75 4.46
N LEU A 81 15.45 2.23 3.23
CA LEU A 81 16.61 1.79 2.46
C LEU A 81 17.59 2.94 2.20
N ALA A 82 17.07 4.13 1.87
CA ALA A 82 17.87 5.33 1.70
C ALA A 82 18.63 5.71 2.98
N ALA A 83 17.97 5.67 4.14
CA ALA A 83 18.61 5.93 5.42
C ALA A 83 19.70 4.88 5.75
N GLU A 84 19.46 3.61 5.43
CA GLU A 84 20.44 2.53 5.62
C GLU A 84 21.64 2.66 4.68
N ALA A 85 21.42 3.01 3.42
CA ALA A 85 22.48 3.30 2.46
C ALA A 85 23.34 4.48 2.93
N ALA A 86 22.70 5.59 3.33
CA ALA A 86 23.40 6.75 3.86
C ALA A 86 24.23 6.41 5.12
N ASN A 87 23.71 5.57 6.02
CA ASN A 87 24.46 5.10 7.19
C ASN A 87 25.68 4.23 6.82
N LYS A 88 25.62 3.46 5.72
CA LYS A 88 26.74 2.63 5.25
C LYS A 88 27.86 3.47 4.63
N HIS A 89 27.52 4.57 3.95
CA HIS A 89 28.48 5.48 3.32
C HIS A 89 29.09 6.51 4.28
N ALA A 90 28.49 6.74 5.44
CA ALA A 90 29.00 7.64 6.47
C ALA A 90 30.09 6.99 7.38
N LYS A 91 30.56 5.78 7.03
CA LYS A 91 31.71 5.11 7.65
C LYS A 91 32.99 5.47 6.92
#